data_AF-A0A1E4EX51-F1
#
_entry.id   AF-A0A1E4EX51-F1
#
_cell.length_a   1.000
_cell.length_b   1.000
_cell.length_c   1.000
_cell.angle_alpha   90.00
_cell.angle_beta   90.00
_cell.angle_gamma   90.00
#
_symmetry.space_group_name_H-M   'P 1'
#
loop_
_entity.id
_entity.type
_entity.pdbx_description
1 polymer ?
#
loop_
_entity_poly.entity_id
_entity_poly.type
_entity_poly.pdbx_seq_one_letter_code
_entity_poly.pdbx_strand_id
1 'polypeptide(L)'
;MALNIKNSEVERLAGEISGLTGESKTEAIRVALQERKMRLQAQRGRRSLEQLTEFMETQIWSQIPEACLGKGLAYLPVEDDLGLGEDGI
;
A
#
# COMPACT_ATOMS: atom_id res chain seq x y z
N MET A 1 4.96 -2.27 29.23
CA MET A 1 3.85 -2.93 29.97
C MET A 1 3.07 -3.77 28.97
N ALA A 2 2.98 -5.08 29.21
CA ALA A 2 2.37 -6.01 28.27
C ALA A 2 0.84 -5.98 28.36
N LEU A 3 0.17 -6.06 27.21
CA LEU A 3 -1.27 -6.16 27.07
C LEU A 3 -1.77 -7.44 27.75
N ASN A 4 -2.65 -7.33 28.75
CA ASN A 4 -3.26 -8.49 29.40
C ASN A 4 -4.61 -8.80 28.75
N ILE A 5 -4.66 -9.85 27.92
CA ILE A 5 -5.88 -10.30 27.27
C ILE A 5 -6.45 -11.48 28.07
N LYS A 6 -7.50 -11.23 28.86
CA LYS A 6 -8.25 -12.27 29.58
C LYS A 6 -9.41 -12.78 28.73
N ASN A 7 -9.09 -13.39 27.59
CA ASN A 7 -10.09 -13.99 26.71
C ASN A 7 -9.63 -15.40 26.32
N SER A 8 -10.42 -16.40 26.70
CA SER A 8 -10.13 -17.82 26.47
C SER A 8 -10.09 -18.18 24.99
N GLU A 9 -10.86 -17.50 24.15
CA GLU A 9 -10.86 -17.70 22.71
C GLU A 9 -9.54 -17.22 22.09
N VAL A 10 -9.02 -16.07 22.54
CA VAL A 10 -7.73 -15.55 22.07
C VAL A 10 -6.60 -16.50 22.48
N GLU A 11 -6.64 -17.05 23.68
CA GLU A 11 -5.64 -18.02 24.13
C GLU A 11 -5.69 -19.32 23.31
N ARG A 12 -6.89 -19.82 23.00
CA ARG A 12 -7.09 -20.99 22.13
C ARG A 12 -6.52 -20.74 20.74
N LEU A 13 -6.88 -19.63 20.11
CA LEU A 13 -6.40 -19.25 18.77
C LEU A 13 -4.88 -19.08 18.73
N ALA A 14 -4.31 -18.39 19.73
CA ALA A 14 -2.86 -18.24 19.83
C ALA A 14 -2.18 -19.61 20.01
N GLY A 15 -2.75 -20.52 20.80
CA GLY A 15 -2.25 -21.88 20.96
C GLY A 15 -2.30 -22.71 19.68
N GLU A 16 -3.38 -22.59 18.91
CA GLU A 16 -3.53 -23.28 17.61
C GLU A 16 -2.51 -22.80 16.60
N ILE A 17 -2.36 -21.48 16.44
CA ILE A 17 -1.37 -20.89 15.53
C ILE A 17 0.04 -21.30 15.97
N SER A 18 0.36 -21.20 17.25
CA SER A 18 1.64 -21.67 17.80
C SER A 18 1.90 -23.16 17.54
N GLY A 19 0.87 -24.01 17.65
CA GLY A 19 1.00 -25.44 17.34
C GLY A 19 1.26 -25.70 15.87
N LEU A 20 0.73 -24.87 14.97
CA LEU A 20 0.92 -24.98 13.53
C LEU A 20 2.27 -24.41 13.07
N THR A 21 2.76 -23.33 13.68
CA THR A 21 3.97 -22.62 13.23
C THR A 21 5.22 -22.99 14.05
N GLY A 22 5.06 -23.55 15.24
CA GLY A 22 6.15 -23.78 16.20
C GLY A 22 6.60 -22.51 16.94
N GLU A 23 5.92 -21.37 16.73
CA GLU A 23 6.24 -20.11 17.38
C GLU A 23 5.57 -19.98 18.75
N SER A 24 6.04 -19.07 19.60
CA SER A 24 5.38 -18.78 20.89
C SER A 24 4.00 -18.14 20.70
N LYS A 25 3.08 -18.32 21.66
CA LYS A 25 1.74 -17.70 21.62
C LYS A 25 1.82 -16.17 21.47
N THR A 26 2.82 -15.56 22.10
CA THR A 26 3.07 -14.11 22.00
C THR A 26 3.50 -13.72 20.59
N GLU A 27 4.32 -14.54 19.95
CA GLU A 27 4.80 -14.29 18.59
C GLU A 27 3.69 -14.46 17.56
N ALA A 28 2.88 -15.51 17.71
CA ALA A 28 1.66 -15.71 16.92
C ALA A 28 0.72 -14.48 16.99
N ILE A 29 0.50 -13.94 18.19
CA ILE A 29 -0.32 -12.72 18.38
C ILE A 29 0.34 -11.51 17.72
N ARG A 30 1.66 -11.33 17.87
CA ARG A 30 2.40 -10.21 17.27
C ARG A 30 2.29 -10.23 15.75
N VAL A 31 2.50 -11.38 15.12
CA VAL A 31 2.41 -11.57 13.67
C VAL A 31 0.98 -11.32 13.18
N ALA A 32 -0.02 -11.91 13.83
CA ALA A 32 -1.43 -11.72 13.44
C ALA A 32 -1.86 -10.23 13.50
N LEU A 33 -1.43 -9.50 14.52
CA LEU A 33 -1.67 -8.06 14.62
C LEU A 33 -0.96 -7.27 13.51
N GLN A 34 0.27 -7.65 13.18
CA GLN A 34 1.04 -7.02 12.11
C GLN A 34 0.38 -7.23 10.74
N GLU A 35 -0.06 -8.45 10.44
CA GLU A 35 -0.79 -8.78 9.21
C GLU A 35 -2.12 -8.03 9.12
N ARG A 36 -2.87 -7.97 10.23
CA ARG A 36 -4.14 -7.22 10.27
C ARG A 36 -3.91 -5.73 10.03
N LYS A 37 -2.86 -5.15 10.64
CA LYS A 37 -2.48 -3.75 10.41
C LYS A 37 -2.13 -3.51 8.94
N MET A 38 -1.29 -4.36 8.35
CA MET A 38 -0.89 -4.24 6.94
C MET A 38 -2.11 -4.31 6.02
N ARG A 39 -3.02 -5.25 6.25
CA ARG A 39 -4.26 -5.39 5.47
C ARG A 39 -5.14 -4.14 5.54
N LEU A 40 -5.29 -3.56 6.74
CA LEU A 40 -6.06 -2.32 6.94
C LEU A 40 -5.37 -1.10 6.33
N GLN A 41 -4.03 -1.04 6.34
CA GLN A 41 -3.29 0.02 5.68
C GLN A 41 -3.41 -0.07 4.15
N ALA A 42 -3.32 -1.28 3.59
CA ALA A 42 -3.53 -1.50 2.16
C ALA A 42 -4.95 -1.10 1.72
N GLN A 43 -5.96 -1.33 2.55
CA GLN A 43 -7.33 -0.88 2.30
C GLN A 43 -7.45 0.65 2.36
N ARG A 44 -6.76 1.32 3.29
CA ARG A 44 -6.74 2.80 3.39
C ARG A 44 -5.94 3.47 2.27
N GLY A 45 -4.92 2.81 1.74
CA GLY A 45 -4.09 3.33 0.63
C GLY A 45 -4.80 3.30 -0.73
N ARG A 46 -5.88 2.51 -0.87
CA ARG A 46 -6.84 2.68 -1.95
C ARG A 46 -7.68 3.93 -1.66
N ARG A 47 -7.14 5.10 -2.02
CA ARG A 47 -8.00 6.28 -2.23
C ARG A 47 -9.15 5.82 -3.12
N SER A 48 -10.38 6.18 -2.75
CA SER A 48 -11.48 5.93 -3.69
C SER A 48 -11.14 6.62 -5.02
N LEU A 49 -11.65 6.12 -6.14
CA LEU A 49 -11.47 6.80 -7.42
C LEU A 49 -11.95 8.25 -7.32
N GLU A 50 -12.96 8.54 -6.48
CA GLU A 50 -13.38 9.91 -6.21
C GLU A 50 -12.29 10.74 -5.51
N GLN A 51 -11.66 10.22 -4.45
CA GLN A 51 -10.59 10.94 -3.73
C GLN A 51 -9.32 11.13 -4.56
N LEU A 52 -9.05 10.22 -5.50
CA LEU A 52 -7.95 10.38 -6.46
C LEU A 52 -8.32 11.42 -7.53
N THR A 53 -9.54 11.37 -8.06
CA THR A 53 -10.04 12.33 -9.06
C THR A 53 -10.08 13.74 -8.48
N GLU A 54 -10.60 13.93 -7.27
CA GLU A 54 -10.61 15.22 -6.59
C GLU A 54 -9.19 15.77 -6.38
N PHE A 55 -8.24 14.92 -6.00
CA PHE A 55 -6.83 15.33 -5.90
C PHE A 55 -6.24 15.73 -7.25
N MET A 56 -6.52 14.96 -8.31
CA MET A 56 -6.06 15.29 -9.66
C MET A 56 -6.67 16.62 -10.13
N GLU A 57 -7.98 16.83 -9.95
CA GLU A 57 -8.67 18.08 -10.29
C GLU A 57 -8.12 19.29 -9.54
N THR A 58 -8.01 19.18 -8.22
CA THR A 58 -7.69 20.33 -7.36
C THR A 58 -6.21 20.67 -7.34
N GLN A 59 -5.32 19.67 -7.39
CA GLN A 59 -3.89 19.88 -7.21
C GLN A 59 -3.09 19.79 -8.50
N ILE A 60 -3.48 18.91 -9.43
CA ILE A 60 -2.68 18.63 -10.64
C ILE A 60 -3.24 19.37 -11.84
N TRP A 61 -4.49 19.12 -12.22
CA TRP A 61 -5.15 19.72 -13.38
C TRP A 61 -5.36 21.23 -13.23
N SER A 62 -5.46 21.76 -12.00
CA SER A 62 -5.47 23.21 -11.75
C SER A 62 -4.17 23.93 -12.14
N GLN A 63 -3.05 23.20 -12.23
CA GLN A 63 -1.75 23.74 -12.64
C GLN A 63 -1.48 23.50 -14.14
N ILE A 64 -2.34 22.75 -14.84
CA ILE A 64 -2.17 22.47 -16.26
C ILE A 64 -2.78 23.63 -17.07
N PRO A 65 -2.01 24.25 -17.99
CA PRO A 65 -2.56 25.24 -18.90
C PRO A 65 -3.73 24.67 -19.71
N GLU A 66 -4.80 25.45 -19.86
CA GLU A 66 -6.01 25.02 -20.59
C GLU A 66 -5.72 24.52 -22.01
N ALA A 67 -4.66 25.04 -22.64
CA ALA A 67 -4.18 24.62 -23.95
C ALA A 67 -3.77 23.13 -24.03
N CYS A 68 -3.51 22.49 -22.89
CA CYS A 68 -3.08 21.10 -22.75
C CYS A 68 -4.20 20.18 -22.22
N LEU A 69 -5.32 20.72 -21.73
CA LEU A 69 -6.45 19.91 -21.24
C LEU A 69 -7.18 19.24 -22.41
N GLY A 70 -7.53 17.96 -22.26
CA GLY A 70 -8.24 17.18 -23.29
C GLY A 70 -7.39 16.76 -24.50
N LYS A 71 -6.15 17.26 -24.61
CA LYS A 71 -5.15 16.70 -25.50
C LYS A 71 -4.51 15.54 -24.75
N GLY A 72 -4.74 14.31 -25.21
CA GLY A 72 -3.95 13.17 -24.72
C GLY A 72 -2.47 13.52 -24.82
N LEU A 73 -1.63 12.97 -23.93
CA LEU A 73 -0.17 13.10 -24.03
C LEU A 73 0.19 12.85 -25.49
N ALA A 74 0.57 13.91 -26.21
CA ALA A 74 1.23 13.72 -27.49
C ALA A 74 2.47 12.93 -27.07
N TYR A 75 2.50 11.66 -27.45
CA TYR A 75 3.68 10.84 -27.26
C TYR A 75 4.77 11.55 -28.08
N LEU A 76 5.50 12.46 -27.44
CA LEU A 76 6.82 12.80 -27.92
C LEU A 76 7.63 11.55 -27.62
N PRO A 77 8.23 10.92 -28.64
CA PRO A 77 9.34 10.02 -28.40
C PRO A 77 10.27 10.77 -27.45
N VAL A 78 10.59 10.15 -26.32
CA VAL A 78 11.64 10.65 -25.45
C VAL A 78 12.92 10.42 -26.26
N GLU A 79 13.25 11.37 -27.13
CA GLU A 79 14.48 11.31 -27.92
C GLU A 79 15.64 11.37 -26.93
N ASP A 80 16.34 10.24 -26.81
CA ASP A 80 17.77 10.10 -26.52
C ASP A 80 18.40 10.86 -25.35
N ASP A 81 17.66 11.16 -24.27
CA ASP A 81 18.26 11.69 -23.03
C ASP A 81 18.18 10.73 -21.83
N LEU A 82 17.79 9.46 -22.04
CA LEU A 82 17.81 8.45 -20.98
C LEU A 82 19.20 7.78 -20.79
N GLY A 83 20.23 8.19 -21.54
CA GLY A 83 21.58 7.65 -21.36
C GLY A 83 21.68 6.12 -21.52
N LEU A 84 20.68 5.50 -22.13
CA LEU A 84 20.72 4.11 -22.56
C LEU A 84 21.38 4.11 -23.94
N GLY A 85 22.70 4.33 -23.94
CA GLY A 85 23.52 4.05 -25.11
C GLY A 85 23.33 2.59 -25.54
N GLU A 86 23.57 2.31 -26.81
CA GLU A 86 23.44 0.95 -27.39
C GLU A 86 24.32 -0.12 -26.69
N ASP A 87 25.21 0.27 -25.79
CA ASP A 87 25.91 -0.63 -24.88
C ASP A 87 25.05 -0.91 -23.62
N GLY A 88 23.99 -1.68 -23.82
CA GLY A 88 23.37 -2.43 -22.73
C GLY A 88 24.29 -3.58 -22.30
N ILE A 89 25.24 -3.30 -21.40
CA ILE A 89 25.90 -4.28 -20.50
C ILE A 89 26.06 -3.67 -19.11
#